data_AF-A0A845MK11-F1
#
_entry.id   AF-A0A845MK11-F1
#
_cell.length_a   1.000
_cell.length_b   1.000
_cell.length_c   1.000
_cell.angle_alpha   90.00
_cell.angle_beta   90.00
_cell.angle_gamma   90.00
#
_symmetry.space_group_name_H-M   'P 1'
#
loop_
_entity.id
_entity.type
_entity.pdbx_description
1 polymer ?
#
loop_
_entity_poly.entity_id
_entity_poly.type
_entity_poly.pdbx_seq_one_letter_code
_entity_poly.pdbx_strand_id
1 'polypeptide(L)'
;MKSALVVVSSLLLLSPLAQSAEMAAGKWNLTVELNAPGIPEEMRTQVQEGCISVEEAKDPEAALRKSWKKDNCSNGEAKRSGNTLSWSADCVMPDTDAETQISGKMVIHNTRHYTSDLTMKGNDHTMKTHIEGKWAASECQE
;
A
#
# COMPACT_ATOMS: atom_id res chain seq x y z
N MET A 1 -29.02 58.55 19.72
CA MET A 1 -29.55 57.24 19.27
C MET A 1 -28.35 56.33 19.01
N LYS A 2 -28.21 55.24 19.77
CA LYS A 2 -27.06 54.34 19.73
C LYS A 2 -27.25 53.34 18.60
N SER A 3 -26.36 53.36 17.61
CA SER A 3 -26.30 52.33 16.57
C SER A 3 -25.02 51.52 16.71
N ALA A 4 -25.22 50.21 16.55
CA ALA A 4 -24.31 49.18 16.07
C ALA A 4 -23.13 48.78 16.96
N LEU A 5 -23.07 47.48 17.30
CA LEU A 5 -22.25 46.54 16.54
C LEU A 5 -22.56 45.11 17.00
N VAL A 6 -23.23 44.35 16.13
CA VAL A 6 -23.35 42.89 16.24
C VAL A 6 -22.03 42.32 15.74
N VAL A 7 -21.21 41.76 16.65
CA VAL A 7 -20.01 41.00 16.29
C VAL A 7 -20.45 39.57 15.98
N VAL A 8 -20.64 39.27 14.69
CA VAL A 8 -20.78 37.90 14.20
C VAL A 8 -19.38 37.28 14.21
N SER A 9 -19.09 36.48 15.24
CA SER A 9 -17.86 35.70 15.33
C SER A 9 -18.01 34.45 14.46
N SER A 10 -17.52 34.52 13.22
CA SER A 10 -17.42 33.37 12.32
C SER A 10 -16.31 32.44 12.81
N LEU A 11 -16.68 31.36 13.50
CA LEU A 11 -15.80 30.21 13.74
C LEU A 11 -15.47 29.55 12.39
N LEU A 12 -14.30 29.88 11.86
CA LEU A 12 -13.64 29.12 10.79
C LEU A 12 -13.27 27.74 11.35
N LEU A 13 -14.14 26.76 11.12
CA LEU A 13 -13.82 25.35 11.24
C LEU A 13 -12.79 25.02 10.15
N LEU A 14 -11.50 25.15 10.46
CA LEU A 14 -10.46 24.47 9.71
C LEU A 14 -10.60 22.97 9.99
N SER A 15 -11.42 22.30 9.19
CA SER A 15 -11.33 20.84 9.06
C SER A 15 -9.88 20.53 8.65
N PRO A 16 -9.13 19.68 9.38
CA PRO A 16 -7.89 19.16 8.84
C PRO A 16 -8.28 18.37 7.60
N LEU A 17 -7.92 18.88 6.43
CA LEU A 17 -7.90 18.08 5.22
C LEU A 17 -7.05 16.87 5.58
N ALA A 18 -7.68 15.69 5.63
CA ALA A 18 -6.95 14.45 5.62
C ALA A 18 -6.14 14.45 4.33
N GLN A 19 -4.91 14.97 4.38
CA GLN A 19 -3.94 14.78 3.33
C GLN A 19 -3.81 13.27 3.24
N SER A 20 -4.38 12.67 2.20
CA SER A 20 -4.01 11.32 1.82
C SER A 20 -2.50 11.34 1.79
N ALA A 21 -1.82 10.55 2.64
CA ALA A 21 -0.37 10.45 2.58
C ALA A 21 -0.02 9.94 1.17
N GLU A 22 0.34 10.87 0.29
CA GLU A 22 0.72 10.62 -1.10
C GLU A 22 2.13 10.04 -1.07
N MET A 23 2.33 8.97 -1.82
CA MET A 23 3.66 8.37 -1.94
C MET A 23 4.48 9.18 -2.96
N ALA A 24 5.80 9.17 -2.86
CA ALA A 24 6.65 9.73 -3.89
C ALA A 24 6.75 8.78 -5.10
N ALA A 25 6.57 9.33 -6.29
CA ALA A 25 6.91 8.64 -7.52
C ALA A 25 8.44 8.46 -7.64
N GLY A 26 8.86 7.45 -8.40
CA GLY A 26 10.26 7.12 -8.65
C GLY A 26 10.65 5.74 -8.13
N LYS A 27 11.95 5.57 -7.88
CA LYS A 27 12.59 4.32 -7.46
C LYS A 27 12.47 4.12 -5.95
N TRP A 28 12.18 2.90 -5.54
CA TRP A 28 12.05 2.47 -4.15
C TRP A 28 12.89 1.21 -3.89
N ASN A 29 13.55 1.19 -2.73
CA ASN A 29 14.19 0.00 -2.19
C ASN A 29 13.19 -0.70 -1.27
N LEU A 30 12.95 -1.98 -1.53
CA LEU A 30 12.01 -2.83 -0.81
C LEU A 30 12.81 -3.90 -0.06
N THR A 31 12.76 -3.86 1.26
CA THR A 31 13.25 -4.95 2.10
C THR A 31 12.08 -5.87 2.39
N VAL A 32 12.15 -7.10 1.91
CA VAL A 32 11.08 -8.10 1.98
C VAL A 32 11.52 -9.19 2.95
N GLU A 33 10.70 -9.45 3.96
CA GLU A 33 10.91 -10.50 4.96
C GLU A 33 9.84 -11.58 4.83
N LEU A 34 10.25 -12.78 4.43
CA LEU A 34 9.41 -13.94 4.22
C LEU A 34 9.37 -14.81 5.48
N ASN A 35 8.15 -15.10 5.93
CA ASN A 35 7.88 -15.93 7.10
C ASN A 35 6.96 -17.08 6.70
N ALA A 36 7.55 -18.23 6.38
CA ALA A 36 6.85 -19.50 6.18
C ALA A 36 7.72 -20.68 6.64
N PRO A 37 7.12 -21.81 7.06
CA PRO A 37 7.86 -23.04 7.34
C PRO A 37 8.67 -23.51 6.13
N GLY A 38 9.89 -24.01 6.37
CA GLY A 38 10.73 -24.59 5.31
C GLY A 38 11.52 -23.58 4.46
N ILE A 39 11.37 -22.26 4.67
CA ILE A 39 12.22 -21.26 4.01
C ILE A 39 13.59 -21.17 4.73
N PRO A 40 14.72 -21.40 4.03
CA PRO A 40 16.08 -21.20 4.54
C PRO A 40 16.34 -19.76 4.98
N GLU A 41 17.18 -19.58 6.00
CA GLU A 41 17.43 -18.28 6.62
C GLU A 41 18.00 -17.26 5.63
N GLU A 42 18.91 -17.70 4.75
CA GLU A 42 19.51 -16.90 3.70
C GLU A 42 18.51 -16.38 2.65
N MET A 43 17.32 -16.98 2.56
CA MET A 43 16.26 -16.56 1.64
C MET A 43 15.16 -15.74 2.30
N ARG A 44 15.17 -15.60 3.64
CA ARG A 44 14.10 -14.92 4.37
C ARG A 44 14.08 -13.42 4.16
N THR A 45 15.25 -12.79 4.01
CA THR A 45 15.34 -11.35 3.76
C THR A 45 15.88 -11.11 2.37
N GLN A 46 15.12 -10.36 1.57
CA GLN A 46 15.48 -10.03 0.20
C GLN A 46 15.35 -8.52 0.00
N VAL A 47 16.33 -7.93 -0.67
CA VAL A 47 16.26 -6.52 -1.08
C VAL A 47 15.97 -6.50 -2.57
N GLN A 48 14.93 -5.77 -2.94
CA GLN A 48 14.50 -5.59 -4.32
C GLN A 48 14.28 -4.12 -4.60
N GLU A 49 14.40 -3.74 -5.86
CA GLU A 49 14.09 -2.38 -6.31
C GLU A 49 12.75 -2.40 -7.05
N GLY A 50 11.92 -1.40 -6.76
CA GLY A 50 10.62 -1.22 -7.40
C GLY A 50 10.46 0.20 -7.91
N CYS A 51 9.56 0.37 -8.87
CA CYS A 51 9.25 1.67 -9.44
C CYS A 51 7.78 1.99 -9.25
N ILE A 52 7.51 3.21 -8.81
CA ILE A 52 6.17 3.73 -8.60
C ILE A 52 5.98 4.92 -9.53
N SER A 53 5.06 4.80 -10.48
CA SER A 53 4.68 5.89 -11.38
C SER A 53 3.96 7.03 -10.65
N VAL A 54 3.81 8.17 -11.32
CA VAL A 54 3.08 9.32 -10.78
C VAL A 54 1.61 8.97 -10.53
N GLU A 55 1.01 8.19 -11.41
CA GLU A 55 -0.38 7.74 -11.30
C GLU A 55 -0.56 6.81 -10.10
N GLU A 56 0.36 5.87 -9.90
CA GLU A 56 0.30 4.92 -8.77
C GLU A 56 0.56 5.61 -7.42
N ALA A 57 1.47 6.57 -7.39
CA ALA A 57 1.79 7.37 -6.21
C ALA A 57 0.59 8.18 -5.70
N LYS A 58 -0.23 8.70 -6.63
CA LYS A 58 -1.43 9.51 -6.33
C LYS A 58 -2.60 8.67 -5.84
N ASP A 59 -2.78 7.48 -6.40
CA ASP A 59 -3.85 6.58 -5.99
C ASP A 59 -3.36 5.12 -5.83
N PRO A 60 -2.72 4.81 -4.70
CA PRO A 60 -2.25 3.45 -4.42
C PRO A 60 -3.39 2.42 -4.38
N GLU A 61 -4.61 2.86 -4.07
CA GLU A 61 -5.78 1.97 -4.02
C GLU A 61 -6.22 1.56 -5.44
N ALA A 62 -6.29 2.51 -6.37
CA ALA A 62 -6.57 2.24 -7.77
C ALA A 62 -5.44 1.46 -8.45
N ALA A 63 -4.18 1.79 -8.14
CA ALA A 63 -3.01 1.04 -8.61
C ALA A 63 -3.09 -0.44 -8.25
N LEU A 64 -3.39 -0.74 -6.97
CA LEU A 64 -3.54 -2.11 -6.50
C LEU A 64 -4.69 -2.85 -7.21
N ARG A 65 -5.85 -2.20 -7.37
CA ARG A 65 -6.96 -2.81 -8.12
C ARG A 65 -6.60 -3.07 -9.59
N LYS A 66 -5.76 -2.23 -10.19
CA LYS A 66 -5.28 -2.39 -11.56
C LYS A 66 -4.32 -3.58 -11.66
N SER A 67 -3.42 -3.78 -10.70
CA SER A 67 -2.48 -4.91 -10.71
C SER A 67 -3.22 -6.24 -10.59
N TRP A 68 -4.23 -6.36 -9.74
CA TRP A 68 -5.04 -7.58 -9.61
C TRP A 68 -5.68 -8.06 -10.91
N LYS A 69 -6.16 -7.13 -11.75
CA LYS A 69 -6.71 -7.47 -13.06
C LYS A 69 -5.67 -8.05 -14.02
N LYS A 70 -4.40 -7.70 -13.82
CA LYS A 70 -3.27 -8.24 -14.60
C LYS A 70 -2.81 -9.59 -14.06
N ASP A 71 -2.93 -9.81 -12.74
CA ASP A 71 -2.34 -10.95 -12.03
C ASP A 71 -3.34 -12.10 -11.76
N ASN A 72 -4.39 -12.23 -12.59
CA ASN A 72 -5.45 -13.25 -12.44
C ASN A 72 -6.08 -13.29 -11.04
N CYS A 73 -6.25 -12.12 -10.42
CA CYS A 73 -6.92 -11.98 -9.13
C CYS A 73 -8.37 -11.51 -9.31
N SER A 74 -9.25 -12.06 -8.49
CA SER A 74 -10.69 -11.81 -8.43
C SER A 74 -11.12 -11.42 -7.01
N ASN A 75 -12.37 -11.00 -6.84
CA ASN A 75 -12.95 -10.60 -5.54
C ASN A 75 -12.10 -9.57 -4.77
N GLY A 76 -11.42 -8.70 -5.51
CA GLY A 76 -10.51 -7.72 -4.94
C GLY A 76 -11.23 -6.64 -4.15
N GLU A 77 -10.95 -6.55 -2.86
CA GLU A 77 -11.40 -5.49 -1.97
C GLU A 77 -10.21 -4.66 -1.52
N ALA A 78 -10.29 -3.34 -1.71
CA ALA A 78 -9.30 -2.40 -1.20
C ALA A 78 -10.01 -1.25 -0.51
N LYS A 79 -9.48 -0.82 0.63
CA LYS A 79 -10.04 0.28 1.41
C LYS A 79 -8.93 1.09 2.06
N ARG A 80 -8.91 2.38 1.77
CA ARG A 80 -8.07 3.35 2.46
C ARG A 80 -8.78 3.98 3.66
N SER A 81 -8.06 4.07 4.78
CA SER A 81 -8.43 4.85 5.96
C SER A 81 -7.21 5.64 6.43
N GLY A 82 -7.23 6.96 6.19
CA GLY A 82 -6.09 7.83 6.47
C GLY A 82 -4.83 7.42 5.70
N ASN A 83 -3.80 7.03 6.43
CA ASN A 83 -2.52 6.58 5.88
C ASN A 83 -2.41 5.05 5.75
N THR A 84 -3.48 4.31 6.06
CA THR A 84 -3.52 2.85 6.00
C THR A 84 -4.37 2.39 4.82
N LEU A 85 -3.83 1.49 4.01
CA LEU A 85 -4.53 0.79 2.94
C LEU A 85 -4.64 -0.69 3.31
N SER A 86 -5.86 -1.17 3.53
CA SER A 86 -6.15 -2.58 3.74
C SER A 86 -6.73 -3.19 2.48
N TRP A 87 -6.36 -4.43 2.19
CA TRP A 87 -6.80 -5.08 0.96
C TRP A 87 -6.84 -6.60 1.06
N SER A 88 -7.62 -7.22 0.18
CA SER A 88 -7.64 -8.67 -0.06
C SER A 88 -8.08 -8.99 -1.48
N ALA A 89 -7.62 -10.12 -2.01
CA ALA A 89 -8.06 -10.66 -3.29
C ALA A 89 -7.87 -12.18 -3.30
N ASP A 90 -8.61 -12.85 -4.19
CA ASP A 90 -8.43 -14.28 -4.46
C ASP A 90 -7.73 -14.42 -5.82
N CYS A 91 -6.54 -15.00 -5.84
CA CYS A 91 -5.71 -15.12 -7.03
C CYS A 91 -5.52 -16.57 -7.44
N VAL A 92 -5.43 -16.81 -8.74
CA VAL A 92 -5.01 -18.10 -9.29
C VAL A 92 -3.54 -17.98 -9.67
N MET A 93 -2.68 -18.73 -8.99
CA MET A 93 -1.24 -18.66 -9.21
C MET A 93 -0.90 -19.11 -10.63
N PRO A 94 -0.04 -18.36 -11.36
CA PRO A 94 0.45 -18.80 -12.65
C PRO A 94 1.17 -20.15 -12.52
N ASP A 95 1.15 -20.93 -13.60
CA ASP A 95 1.80 -22.25 -13.76
C ASP A 95 1.26 -23.40 -12.91
N THR A 96 0.53 -23.13 -11.83
CA THR A 96 0.04 -24.16 -10.88
C THR A 96 -1.48 -24.23 -10.78
N ASP A 97 -2.19 -23.22 -11.30
CA ASP A 97 -3.64 -23.02 -11.15
C ASP A 97 -4.12 -23.06 -9.68
N ALA A 98 -3.20 -22.85 -8.73
CA ALA A 98 -3.50 -22.94 -7.32
C ALA A 98 -4.28 -21.70 -6.85
N GLU A 99 -5.46 -21.92 -6.28
CA GLU A 99 -6.24 -20.87 -5.63
C GLU A 99 -5.53 -20.38 -4.37
N THR A 100 -5.26 -19.08 -4.32
CA THR A 100 -4.54 -18.44 -3.23
C THR A 100 -5.29 -17.19 -2.80
N GLN A 101 -5.64 -17.11 -1.52
CA GLN A 101 -6.15 -15.88 -0.94
C GLN A 101 -4.98 -15.01 -0.50
N ILE A 102 -4.95 -13.77 -0.97
CA ILE A 102 -3.99 -12.76 -0.58
C ILE A 102 -4.69 -11.66 0.21
N SER A 103 -4.07 -11.21 1.28
CA SER A 103 -4.55 -10.07 2.06
C SER A 103 -3.39 -9.29 2.62
N GLY A 104 -3.59 -8.00 2.87
CA GLY A 104 -2.54 -7.18 3.43
C GLY A 104 -3.00 -5.84 3.96
N LYS A 105 -2.05 -5.18 4.62
CA LYS A 105 -2.20 -3.86 5.19
C LYS A 105 -0.91 -3.09 4.96
N MET A 106 -1.01 -2.02 4.20
CA MET A 106 0.06 -1.06 3.96
C MET A 106 -0.17 0.19 4.82
N VAL A 107 0.88 0.65 5.50
CA VAL A 107 0.90 1.87 6.29
C VAL A 107 1.92 2.82 5.68
N ILE A 108 1.45 3.97 5.22
CA ILE A 108 2.30 5.03 4.66
C ILE A 108 2.73 5.93 5.83
N HIS A 109 4.00 5.85 6.21
CA HIS A 109 4.55 6.63 7.32
C HIS A 109 4.81 8.07 6.92
N ASN A 110 5.30 8.27 5.70
CA ASN A 110 5.45 9.56 5.05
C ASN A 110 5.61 9.36 3.53
N THR A 111 5.83 10.44 2.79
CA THR A 111 5.93 10.40 1.31
C THR A 111 7.04 9.49 0.78
N ARG A 112 8.05 9.15 1.58
CA ARG A 112 9.24 8.37 1.19
C ARG A 112 9.43 7.07 1.98
N HIS A 113 8.45 6.68 2.79
CA HIS A 113 8.53 5.50 3.64
C HIS A 113 7.16 4.87 3.87
N TYR A 114 7.06 3.56 3.63
CA TYR A 114 5.89 2.76 3.99
C TYR A 114 6.31 1.39 4.52
N THR A 115 5.41 0.75 5.25
CA THR A 115 5.52 -0.67 5.60
C THR A 115 4.27 -1.42 5.12
N SER A 116 4.40 -2.69 4.76
CA SER A 116 3.28 -3.54 4.38
C SER A 116 3.41 -4.91 5.02
N ASP A 117 2.31 -5.39 5.61
CA ASP A 117 2.19 -6.78 6.07
C ASP A 117 1.21 -7.50 5.15
N LEU A 118 1.63 -8.64 4.60
CA LEU A 118 0.84 -9.46 3.71
C LEU A 118 0.69 -10.87 4.28
N THR A 119 -0.43 -11.50 4.02
CA THR A 119 -0.68 -12.92 4.27
C THR A 119 -1.20 -13.56 3.01
N MET A 120 -0.51 -14.59 2.55
CA MET A 120 -0.91 -15.45 1.45
C MET A 120 -1.31 -16.81 2.03
N LYS A 121 -2.47 -17.32 1.64
CA LYS A 121 -2.98 -18.64 2.04
C LYS A 121 -3.36 -19.44 0.81
N GLY A 122 -2.84 -20.66 0.69
CA GLY A 122 -3.17 -21.59 -0.39
C GLY A 122 -2.71 -22.99 -0.03
N ASN A 123 -3.46 -24.01 -0.43
CA ASN A 123 -3.14 -25.44 -0.21
C ASN A 123 -2.67 -25.76 1.24
N ASP A 124 -3.44 -25.33 2.25
CA ASP A 124 -3.13 -25.45 3.69
C ASP A 124 -1.82 -24.79 4.18
N HIS A 125 -1.12 -24.07 3.30
CA HIS A 125 0.06 -23.30 3.63
C HIS A 125 -0.31 -21.84 3.87
N THR A 126 0.42 -21.20 4.79
CA THR A 126 0.34 -19.77 5.05
C THR A 126 1.73 -19.19 4.97
N MET A 127 1.89 -18.16 4.15
CA MET A 127 3.09 -17.33 4.08
C MET A 127 2.74 -15.93 4.56
N LYS A 128 3.52 -15.42 5.51
CA LYS A 128 3.45 -14.02 5.94
C LYS A 128 4.64 -13.27 5.39
N THR A 129 4.40 -12.07 4.88
CA THR A 129 5.46 -11.24 4.32
C THR A 129 5.40 -9.87 4.97
N HIS A 130 6.52 -9.40 5.48
CA HIS A 130 6.69 -8.00 5.88
C HIS A 130 7.52 -7.28 4.82
N ILE A 131 7.14 -6.06 4.47
CA ILE A 131 7.85 -5.23 3.49
C ILE A 131 8.11 -3.86 4.09
N GLU A 132 9.35 -3.41 4.10
CA GLU A 132 9.73 -2.02 4.34
C GLU A 132 10.16 -1.37 3.03
N GLY A 133 9.41 -0.36 2.59
CA GLY A 133 9.69 0.38 1.37
C GLY A 133 10.27 1.76 1.67
N LYS A 134 11.45 2.08 1.13
CA LYS A 134 12.11 3.38 1.25
C LYS A 134 12.39 3.97 -0.12
N TRP A 135 11.98 5.21 -0.34
CA TRP A 135 12.23 5.92 -1.60
C TRP A 135 13.74 6.13 -1.79
N ALA A 136 14.23 5.82 -2.98
CA ALA A 136 15.64 5.84 -3.33
C ALA A 136 16.00 6.99 -4.28
N ALA A 137 15.21 7.20 -5.34
CA ALA A 137 15.49 8.21 -6.36
C ALA A 137 14.23 8.64 -7.12
N SER A 138 14.26 9.80 -7.77
CA SER A 138 13.13 10.30 -8.58
C SER A 138 12.98 9.60 -9.92
N GLU A 139 14.06 8.99 -10.41
CA GLU A 139 14.13 8.37 -11.72
C GLU A 139 14.11 6.84 -11.59
N CYS A 140 13.24 6.22 -12.38
CA CYS A 140 13.27 4.79 -12.64
C CYS A 140 14.28 4.55 -13.76
N GLN A 141 15.35 3.81 -13.50
CA GLN A 141 16.25 3.40 -14.58
C GLN A 141 15.48 2.45 -15.52
N GLU A 142 15.51 2.77 -16.81
CA GLU A 142 14.93 1.94 -17.89
C GLU A 142 15.71 0.64 -18.11
#